data_AF-A0A7C2VR37-F1
#
_entry.id   AF-A0A7C2VR37-F1
#
_cell.length_a   1.000
_cell.length_b   1.000
_cell.length_c   1.000
_cell.angle_alpha   90.00
_cell.angle_beta   90.00
_cell.angle_gamma   90.00
#
_symmetry.space_group_name_H-M   'P 1'
#
loop_
_entity.id
_entity.type
_entity.pdbx_description
1 polymer ?
#
loop_
_entity_poly.entity_id
_entity_poly.type
_entity_poly.pdbx_seq_one_letter_code
_entity_poly.pdbx_strand_id
1 'polypeptide(L)' 'MAEVRYRSYVLCCGGTSCSENGSQNVISAFNEELRVNHLDREVKLVITGCQGLCEVGPIVAVYPHDLLYC' A
#
# COMPACT_ATOMS: atom_id res chain seq x y z
N MET A 1 -3.24 -22.83 -6.28
CA MET A 1 -3.08 -22.56 -4.84
C MET A 1 -3.66 -21.19 -4.57
N ALA A 2 -4.79 -21.16 -3.84
CA ALA A 2 -5.58 -20.03 -3.36
C ALA A 2 -5.56 -18.73 -4.19
N GLU A 3 -6.36 -18.69 -5.26
CA GLU A 3 -6.65 -17.49 -6.04
C GLU A 3 -7.64 -16.59 -5.26
N VAL A 4 -7.17 -15.90 -4.22
CA VAL A 4 -7.92 -14.78 -3.67
C VAL A 4 -7.73 -13.63 -4.67
N ARG A 5 -8.63 -13.51 -5.65
CA ARG A 5 -8.66 -12.38 -6.59
C ARG A 5 -9.05 -11.12 -5.84
N TYR A 6 -8.10 -10.53 -5.12
CA TYR A 6 -8.20 -9.11 -4.80
C TYR A 6 -8.21 -8.35 -6.13
N ARG A 7 -9.21 -7.49 -6.30
CA ARG A 7 -9.43 -6.67 -7.48
C ARG A 7 -8.28 -5.69 -7.68
N SER A 8 -7.72 -5.20 -6.57
CA SER A 8 -6.53 -4.35 -6.57
C SER A 8 -5.58 -4.72 -5.42
N TYR A 9 -4.29 -4.56 -5.65
CA TYR A 9 -3.24 -4.70 -4.65
C TYR A 9 -2.57 -3.36 -4.45
N VAL A 10 -2.52 -2.90 -3.21
CA VAL A 10 -1.86 -1.65 -2.83
C VAL A 10 -0.59 -2.02 -2.08
N LEU A 11 0.57 -1.78 -2.70
CA LEU A 11 1.89 -2.08 -2.19
C LEU A 11 2.47 -0.81 -1.58
N CYS A 12 2.59 -0.75 -0.26
CA CYS A 12 3.19 0.40 0.42
C CYS A 12 4.62 0.08 0.85
N CYS A 13 5.55 1.01 0.69
CA CYS A 13 6.92 0.89 1.20
C CYS A 13 6.91 0.94 2.74
N GLY A 14 7.31 -0.16 3.37
CA GLY A 14 7.51 -0.28 4.82
C GLY A 14 8.98 -0.21 5.24
N GLY A 15 9.87 0.30 4.38
CA GLY A 15 11.25 0.55 4.75
C GLY A 15 11.35 1.63 5.84
N THR A 16 12.40 1.58 6.67
CA THR A 16 12.59 2.49 7.81
C THR A 16 12.42 3.96 7.45
N SER A 17 13.02 4.39 6.35
CA SER A 17 12.91 5.77 5.85
C SER A 17 11.49 6.12 5.37
N CYS A 18 10.77 5.20 4.73
CA CYS A 18 9.36 5.40 4.36
C CYS A 18 8.47 5.50 5.61
N SER A 19 8.74 4.68 6.64
CA SER A 19 8.03 4.72 7.92
C SER A 19 8.25 6.04 8.67
N GLU A 20 9.48 6.56 8.66
CA GLU A 20 9.81 7.89 9.21
C GLU A 20 9.13 9.02 8.43
N ASN A 21 8.99 8.89 7.11
CA ASN A 21 8.22 9.80 6.26
C ASN A 21 6.69 9.62 6.38
N GLY A 22 6.20 8.84 7.35
CA GLY A 22 4.78 8.73 7.64
C GLY A 22 4.03 7.67 6.82
N SER A 23 4.73 6.69 6.22
CA SER A 23 4.05 5.58 5.52
C SER A 23 3.11 4.80 6.46
N GLN A 24 3.41 4.74 7.76
CA GLN A 24 2.55 4.12 8.77
C GLN A 24 1.17 4.80 8.85
N ASN A 25 1.13 6.13 8.73
CA ASN A 25 -0.12 6.89 8.76
C ASN A 25 -0.94 6.62 7.50
N VAL A 26 -0.28 6.54 6.34
CA VAL A 26 -0.90 6.19 5.06
C VAL A 26 -1.50 4.77 5.13
N ILE A 27 -0.75 3.80 5.64
CA ILE A 27 -1.22 2.42 5.85
C ILE A 27 -2.45 2.37 6.77
N SER A 28 -2.44 3.16 7.84
CA SER A 28 -3.55 3.20 8.80
C SER A 28 -4.80 3.83 8.18
N ALA A 29 -4.64 4.96 7.49
CA ALA A 29 -5.71 5.65 6.78
C ALA A 29 -6.32 4.76 5.68
N PHE A 30 -5.49 4.06 4.91
CA PHE A 30 -5.98 3.09 3.92
C PHE A 30 -6.80 1.98 4.57
N ASN A 31 -6.33 1.39 5.68
CA ASN A 31 -7.09 0.33 6.34
C ASN A 31 -8.43 0.82 6.89
N GLU A 32 -8.48 2.05 7.40
CA GLU A 32 -9.72 2.67 7.87
C GLU A 32 -10.69 2.92 6.72
N GLU A 33 -10.25 3.57 5.65
CA GLU A 33 -11.06 3.83 4.46
C GLU A 33 -11.55 2.54 3.79
N LEU A 34 -10.68 1.52 3.67
CA LEU A 34 -11.08 0.22 3.13
C LEU A 34 -12.15 -0.46 3.98
N ARG A 35 -12.10 -0.29 5.31
CA ARG A 35 -13.12 -0.83 6.22
C ARG A 35 -14.43 -0.05 6.12
N VAL A 36 -14.37 1.28 6.09
CA VAL A 36 -15.55 2.17 5.97
C VAL A 36 -16.26 1.94 4.65
N ASN A 37 -15.52 1.75 3.56
CA ASN A 37 -16.06 1.50 2.22
C ASN A 37 -16.39 0.02 1.96
N HIS A 38 -16.21 -0.88 2.95
CA HIS A 38 -16.40 -2.33 2.80
C HIS A 38 -15.57 -2.98 1.66
N LEU A 39 -14.44 -2.36 1.30
CA LEU A 39 -13.54 -2.80 0.24
C LEU A 39 -12.43 -3.74 0.72
N ASP A 40 -12.40 -4.11 2.01
CA ASP A 40 -11.36 -4.98 2.59
C ASP A 40 -11.25 -6.36 1.91
N ARG A 41 -12.36 -6.83 1.32
CA ARG A 41 -12.42 -8.09 0.57
C ARG A 41 -11.97 -7.96 -0.89
N GLU A 42 -11.96 -6.75 -1.42
CA GLU A 42 -11.59 -6.48 -2.82
C GLU A 42 -10.17 -5.94 -2.95
N VAL A 43 -9.72 -5.11 -2.00
CA VAL A 43 -8.41 -4.44 -2.06
C VAL A 43 -7.53 -4.93 -0.93
N LYS A 44 -6.36 -5.47 -1.29
CA LYS A 44 -5.36 -5.90 -0.31
C LYS A 44 -4.23 -4.91 -0.22
N LEU A 45 -4.06 -4.35 0.97
CA LEU A 45 -2.86 -3.61 1.32
C LEU A 45 -1.74 -4.59 1.69
N VAL A 46 -0.58 -4.45 1.05
CA VAL A 46 0.61 -5.25 1.29
C VAL A 46 1.77 -4.31 1.59
N ILE A 47 2.41 -4.53 2.72
CA ILE A 47 3.61 -3.78 3.07
C ILE A 47 4.80 -4.46 2.41
N THR A 48 5.48 -3.72 1.56
CA THR A 48 6.66 -4.16 0.82
C THR A 48 7.94 -3.62 1.45
N GLY A 49 9.08 -4.20 1.06
CA GLY A 49 10.38 -3.73 1.50
C GLY A 49 10.77 -2.36 0.90
N CYS A 50 12.03 -1.99 1.11
CA CYS A 50 12.58 -0.77 0.51
C CYS A 50 12.57 -0.87 -1.02
N GLN A 51 12.00 0.14 -1.68
CA GLN A 51 11.98 0.25 -3.15
C GLN A 51 13.11 1.12 -3.70
N GLY A 52 14.04 1.57 -2.85
CA GLY A 52 15.19 2.40 -3.24
C GLY A 52 14.87 3.87 -3.53
N LEU A 53 13.59 4.27 -3.46
CA LEU A 53 13.11 5.63 -3.68
C LEU A 53 12.86 6.37 -2.36
N CYS A 54 13.82 6.32 -1.44
CA CYS A 54 13.68 6.92 -0.10
C CYS A 54 13.56 8.45 -0.14
N GLU A 55 14.07 9.09 -1.20
CA GLU A 55 14.10 10.54 -1.37
C GLU A 55 12.70 11.14 -1.62
N VAL A 56 11.78 10.32 -2.13
CA VAL A 56 10.39 10.68 -2.44
C VAL A 56 9.41 9.72 -1.75
N GLY A 57 9.81 9.14 -0.62
CA GLY A 57 8.90 8.34 0.19
C GLY A 57 7.80 9.21 0.82
N PRO A 58 6.60 8.67 1.10
CA PRO A 58 6.22 7.26 1.12
C PRO A 58 5.70 6.71 -0.23
N ILE A 59 6.35 5.64 -0.71
CA ILE A 59 5.98 5.01 -2.00
C ILE A 59 4.76 4.10 -1.83
N VAL A 60 3.77 4.26 -2.72
CA VAL A 60 2.60 3.39 -2.84
C VAL A 60 2.41 2.97 -4.29
N ALA A 61 2.50 1.68 -4.59
CA ALA A 61 2.19 1.14 -5.91
C ALA A 61 0.81 0.46 -5.92
N VAL A 62 0.03 0.63 -6.99
CA VAL A 62 -1.30 0.05 -7.14
C VAL A 62 -1.33 -0.86 -8.37
N TYR A 63 -1.53 -2.15 -8.15
CA TYR A 63 -1.73 -3.16 -9.20
C TYR A 63 -3.21 -3.54 -9.29
N PRO A 64 -3.74 -3.85 -10.49
CA PRO A 64 -3.08 -3.98 -11.80
C PRO A 64 -2.99 -2.67 -12.61
N HIS A 65 -3.17 -1.52 -11.95
CA HIS A 65 -3.19 -0.22 -12.63
C HIS A 65 -1.80 0.33 -12.99
N ASP A 66 -0.71 -0.33 -12.57
CA ASP A 66 0.68 0.11 -12.76
C ASP A 66 0.91 1.59 -12.36
N LEU A 67 0.22 2.03 -11.30
CA LEU A 67 0.36 3.37 -10.76
C LEU A 67 1.34 3.36 -9.58
N LEU A 68 2.27 4.29 -9.58
CA LEU A 68 3.19 4.56 -8.47
C LEU A 68 2.92 5.97 -7.95
N TYR A 69 2.63 6.08 -6.66
CA TYR A 69 2.53 7.33 -5.92
C TYR A 69 3.78 7.48 -5.06
N CYS A 70 4.37 8.66 -5.10
CA CYS A 70 5.55 9.09 -4.38
C CYS A 70 5.31 10.50 -3.83
#